data_AF-A0A368FTG3-F1
#
_entry.id   AF-A0A368FTG3-F1
#
_cell.length_a   1.000
_cell.length_b   1.000
_cell.length_c   1.000
_cell.angle_alpha   90.00
_cell.angle_beta   90.00
_cell.angle_gamma   90.00
#
_symmetry.space_group_name_H-M   'P 1'
#
loop_
_entity.id
_entity.type
_entity.pdbx_description
1 polymer ?
#
loop_
_entity_poly.entity_id
_entity_poly.type
_entity_poly.pdbx_seq_one_letter_code
_entity_poly.pdbx_strand_id
1 'polypeptide(L)'
;MDPSEPDQLFNKLMIWMKSLHFTSLSLDPKCLRSGRAFGEVLHGIDEEFFNEMWIEKVAHYDSDSNWRVKANNLRKLTRSLGEYYDEHVGRIVKGTPLLDIDEMEFAEAGSVKELLKMAVLIVGAAFLGRKPEKFVAGVAVLDPDVQSGVATAIQGIMDGSEKRQVQTPVAPEEVLPDLKPSNGGASSSSSEELGGKIALLSKENSELRQDRDNLEGQLEKARQKLYELTQGKSVDEFEQDISDLKEKKTRLETQVIETETEMELLKGKIDSLSQENEDLKSKVGQIRPFEDEFRRLRDEVEELRVKEADHSKLQQAYEQLKNKAKDSSNDRAELLVLREKVKSYVEHGMLLEDEQRKNKTLRTQMGSYKALSEEKTRENDKLIIKVDKLEHELATAKDRLAAAETRVEGLVQEKLLLENKIAHECKISVY
;
A
#
# COMPACT_ATOMS: atom_id res chain seq x y z
N MET A 1 -21.88 12.79 52.34
CA MET A 1 -22.75 12.84 51.14
C MET A 1 -22.78 11.45 50.57
N ASP A 2 -23.96 10.94 50.26
CA ASP A 2 -24.12 9.64 49.60
C ASP A 2 -23.41 9.72 48.24
N PRO A 3 -22.42 8.87 47.93
CA PRO A 3 -21.66 8.94 46.68
C PRO A 3 -22.54 8.89 45.41
N SER A 4 -23.83 8.50 45.52
CA SER A 4 -24.79 8.49 44.41
C SER A 4 -25.41 9.84 44.04
N GLU A 5 -25.39 10.86 44.91
CA GLU A 5 -25.99 12.18 44.61
C GLU A 5 -25.35 12.95 43.44
N PRO A 6 -24.01 13.10 43.36
CA PRO A 6 -23.37 13.83 42.25
C PRO A 6 -23.57 13.12 40.90
N ASP A 7 -23.55 11.78 40.87
CA ASP A 7 -23.78 11.00 39.66
C ASP A 7 -25.22 11.16 39.15
N GLN A 8 -26.20 11.17 40.06
CA GLN A 8 -27.60 11.42 39.70
C GLN A 8 -27.80 12.83 39.16
N LEU A 9 -27.20 13.85 39.80
CA LEU A 9 -27.27 15.22 39.31
C LEU A 9 -26.63 15.33 37.92
N PHE A 10 -25.45 14.75 37.73
CA PHE A 10 -24.75 14.74 36.46
C PHE A 10 -25.61 14.15 35.33
N ASN A 11 -26.21 12.99 35.55
CA ASN A 11 -27.09 12.34 34.58
C ASN A 11 -28.28 13.21 34.18
N LYS A 12 -28.91 13.89 35.16
CA LYS A 12 -30.01 14.84 34.89
C LYS A 12 -29.54 15.99 33.99
N LEU A 13 -28.37 16.56 34.26
CA LEU A 13 -27.80 17.63 33.44
C LEU A 13 -27.45 17.17 32.02
N MET A 14 -26.99 15.94 31.84
CA MET A 14 -26.70 15.39 30.51
C MET A 14 -27.98 15.19 29.69
N ILE A 15 -29.07 14.74 30.32
CA ILE A 15 -30.39 14.65 29.66
C ILE A 15 -30.84 16.04 29.18
N TRP A 16 -30.71 17.06 30.03
CA TRP A 16 -31.03 18.43 29.64
C TRP A 16 -30.17 18.91 28.47
N MET A 17 -28.83 18.77 28.54
CA MET A 17 -27.94 19.19 27.43
C MET A 17 -28.26 18.47 26.13
N LYS A 18 -28.60 17.18 26.19
CA LYS A 18 -29.00 16.39 25.01
C LYS A 18 -30.24 16.94 24.32
N SER A 19 -31.19 17.50 25.09
CA SER A 19 -32.42 18.09 24.55
C SER A 19 -32.21 19.39 23.77
N LEU A 20 -31.05 20.04 23.93
CA LEU A 20 -30.71 21.27 23.21
C LEU A 20 -30.32 21.03 21.75
N HIS A 21 -29.87 19.82 21.41
CA HIS A 21 -29.41 19.46 20.06
C HIS A 21 -28.26 20.33 19.50
N PHE A 22 -27.42 20.90 20.37
CA PHE A 22 -26.27 21.73 19.96
C PHE A 22 -25.01 20.93 19.60
N THR A 23 -24.92 19.67 20.00
CA THR A 23 -23.81 18.78 19.64
C THR A 23 -24.33 17.47 19.09
N SER A 24 -23.62 16.93 18.10
CA SER A 24 -23.83 15.57 17.59
C SER A 24 -22.97 14.54 18.32
N LEU A 25 -22.07 14.99 19.21
CA LEU A 25 -21.17 14.13 19.98
C LEU A 25 -21.91 13.48 21.15
N SER A 26 -21.45 12.30 21.56
CA SER A 26 -22.03 11.63 22.73
C SER A 26 -21.73 12.41 24.01
N LEU A 27 -22.75 12.56 24.86
CA LEU A 27 -22.65 13.12 26.21
C LEU A 27 -22.41 12.04 27.28
N ASP A 28 -21.93 10.86 26.88
CA ASP A 28 -21.45 9.86 27.83
C ASP A 28 -20.17 10.35 28.53
N PRO A 29 -19.94 10.01 29.81
CA PRO A 29 -18.79 10.49 30.58
C PRO A 29 -17.44 10.34 29.86
N LYS A 30 -17.24 9.22 29.15
CA LYS A 30 -16.00 8.95 28.41
C LYS A 30 -15.76 9.94 27.26
N CYS A 31 -16.81 10.31 26.53
CA CYS A 31 -16.75 11.19 25.37
C CYS A 31 -16.62 12.67 25.78
N LEU A 32 -17.03 13.02 26.99
CA LEU A 32 -16.95 14.39 27.52
C LEU A 32 -15.53 14.80 27.96
N ARG A 33 -14.64 13.83 28.18
CA ARG A 33 -13.28 14.04 28.67
C ARG A 33 -12.42 14.97 27.81
N SER A 34 -12.73 15.10 26.51
CA SER A 34 -12.02 16.01 25.60
C SER A 34 -12.44 17.48 25.75
N GLY A 35 -13.54 17.75 26.47
CA GLY A 35 -14.17 19.06 26.57
C GLY A 35 -14.83 19.56 25.28
N ARG A 36 -14.71 18.83 24.16
CA ARG A 36 -15.21 19.28 22.85
C ARG A 36 -16.74 19.37 22.80
N ALA A 37 -17.44 18.34 23.28
CA ALA A 37 -18.90 18.35 23.32
C ALA A 37 -19.46 19.48 24.19
N PHE A 38 -18.81 19.75 25.34
CA PHE A 38 -19.13 20.91 26.17
C PHE A 38 -18.87 22.24 25.45
N GLY A 39 -17.79 22.32 24.67
CA GLY A 39 -17.51 23.49 23.83
C GLY A 39 -18.61 23.75 22.80
N GLU A 40 -19.09 22.71 22.13
CA GLU A 40 -20.18 22.82 21.15
C GLU A 40 -21.51 23.25 21.81
N VAL A 41 -21.80 22.74 23.02
CA VAL A 41 -22.96 23.20 23.80
C VAL A 41 -22.81 24.68 24.17
N LEU A 42 -21.63 25.14 24.60
CA LEU A 42 -21.37 26.55 24.90
C LEU A 42 -21.52 27.45 23.67
N HIS A 43 -21.02 27.00 22.51
CA HIS A 43 -21.24 27.68 21.23
C HIS A 43 -22.73 27.86 20.94
N GLY A 44 -23.53 26.80 21.05
CA GLY A 44 -24.98 26.88 20.84
C GLY A 44 -25.72 27.71 21.90
N ILE A 45 -25.20 27.82 23.13
CA ILE A 45 -25.78 28.67 24.17
C ILE A 45 -25.67 30.15 23.79
N ASP A 46 -24.49 30.58 23.35
CA ASP A 46 -24.23 31.98 23.01
C ASP A 46 -23.18 32.13 21.89
N GLU A 47 -23.63 31.96 20.65
CA GLU A 47 -22.80 32.01 19.44
C GLU A 47 -22.07 33.34 19.24
N GLU A 48 -22.55 34.43 19.87
CA GLU A 48 -21.90 35.75 19.79
C GLU A 48 -20.61 35.80 20.63
N PHE A 49 -20.61 35.16 21.81
CA PHE A 49 -19.44 35.11 22.68
C PHE A 49 -18.56 33.90 22.37
N PHE A 50 -19.15 32.70 22.40
CA PHE A 50 -18.48 31.44 22.09
C PHE A 50 -18.47 31.22 20.58
N ASN A 51 -17.96 32.16 19.80
CA ASN A 51 -18.09 32.18 18.34
C ASN A 51 -17.30 31.08 17.60
N GLU A 52 -17.46 31.04 16.27
CA GLU A 52 -16.84 30.05 15.39
C GLU A 52 -15.30 30.00 15.53
N MET A 53 -14.64 31.16 15.61
CA MET A 53 -13.19 31.25 15.83
C MET A 53 -12.75 30.71 17.21
N TRP A 54 -13.63 30.77 18.21
CA TRP A 54 -13.35 30.22 19.54
C TRP A 54 -13.49 28.69 19.54
N ILE A 55 -14.57 28.14 18.97
CA ILE A 55 -14.81 26.69 18.95
C ILE A 55 -13.80 25.96 18.05
N GLU A 56 -13.31 26.58 16.98
CA GLU A 56 -12.20 26.04 16.15
C GLU A 56 -10.92 25.80 16.96
N LYS A 57 -10.67 26.60 18.00
CA LYS A 57 -9.51 26.41 18.89
C LYS A 57 -9.71 25.25 19.85
N VAL A 58 -10.93 24.79 20.09
CA VAL A 58 -11.24 23.62 20.91
C VAL A 58 -11.22 22.39 20.00
N ALA A 59 -10.08 21.73 19.90
CA ALA A 59 -9.89 20.64 18.94
C ALA A 59 -10.74 19.41 19.29
N HIS A 60 -11.13 18.65 18.27
CA HIS A 60 -11.77 17.36 18.46
C HIS A 60 -10.72 16.29 18.75
N TYR A 61 -10.89 15.55 19.85
CA TYR A 61 -10.00 14.47 20.26
C TYR A 61 -10.80 13.25 20.66
N ASP A 62 -10.33 12.07 20.27
CA ASP A 62 -10.90 10.79 20.69
C ASP A 62 -10.68 10.53 22.17
N SER A 63 -11.46 9.62 22.75
CA SER A 63 -11.40 9.27 24.18
C SER A 63 -10.00 8.80 24.60
N ASP A 64 -9.29 8.11 23.70
CA ASP A 64 -7.95 7.53 23.94
C ASP A 64 -6.81 8.51 23.63
N SER A 65 -7.13 9.74 23.22
CA SER A 65 -6.12 10.79 23.01
C SER A 65 -5.43 11.15 24.32
N ASN A 66 -4.19 11.66 24.23
CA ASN A 66 -3.39 12.07 25.39
C ASN A 66 -4.18 13.07 26.27
N TRP A 67 -4.26 12.81 27.58
CA TRP A 67 -5.03 13.65 28.50
C TRP A 67 -4.56 15.09 28.56
N ARG A 68 -3.29 15.38 28.27
CA ARG A 68 -2.77 16.75 28.27
C ARG A 68 -3.31 17.61 27.14
N VAL A 69 -3.59 17.02 25.97
CA VAL A 69 -4.25 17.77 24.87
C VAL A 69 -5.73 17.99 25.18
N LYS A 70 -6.37 17.04 25.86
CA LYS A 70 -7.73 17.18 26.40
C LYS A 70 -7.79 18.26 27.51
N ALA A 71 -6.80 18.29 28.40
CA ALA A 71 -6.63 19.32 29.42
C ALA A 71 -6.41 20.73 28.82
N ASN A 72 -5.71 20.83 27.68
CA ASN A 72 -5.58 22.11 26.96
C ASN A 72 -6.94 22.66 26.51
N ASN A 73 -7.83 21.80 25.99
CA ASN A 73 -9.20 22.19 25.69
C ASN A 73 -9.94 22.64 26.95
N LEU A 74 -9.83 21.88 28.05
CA LEU A 74 -10.45 22.23 29.31
C LEU A 74 -10.03 23.64 29.80
N ARG A 75 -8.74 23.98 29.72
CA ARG A 75 -8.25 25.35 30.04
C ARG A 75 -8.86 26.44 29.18
N LYS A 76 -9.12 26.17 27.90
CA LYS A 76 -9.81 27.12 27.01
C LYS A 76 -11.25 27.31 27.46
N LEU A 77 -11.95 26.21 27.77
CA LEU A 77 -13.31 26.24 28.28
C LEU A 77 -13.40 26.99 29.61
N THR A 78 -12.58 26.65 30.62
CA THR A 78 -12.63 27.28 31.94
C THR A 78 -12.24 28.75 31.90
N ARG A 79 -11.26 29.14 31.06
CA ARG A 79 -10.90 30.55 30.85
C ARG A 79 -12.08 31.35 30.27
N SER A 80 -12.65 30.87 29.17
CA SER A 80 -13.75 31.57 28.50
C SER A 80 -15.05 31.53 29.30
N LEU A 81 -15.33 30.46 30.05
CA LEU A 81 -16.41 30.45 31.03
C LEU A 81 -16.18 31.50 32.11
N GLY A 82 -14.98 31.56 32.70
CA GLY A 82 -14.66 32.57 33.70
C GLY A 82 -14.83 34.01 33.19
N GLU A 83 -14.50 34.27 31.92
CA GLU A 83 -14.74 35.56 31.25
C GLU A 83 -16.24 35.80 31.02
N TYR A 84 -16.98 34.80 30.50
CA TYR A 84 -18.43 34.90 30.27
C TYR A 84 -19.19 35.21 31.56
N TYR A 85 -18.82 34.53 32.65
CA TYR A 85 -19.44 34.75 33.96
C TYR A 85 -19.16 36.15 34.50
N ASP A 86 -17.96 36.66 34.31
CA ASP A 86 -17.56 37.99 34.76
C ASP A 86 -18.21 39.13 33.95
N GLU A 87 -18.31 38.96 32.63
CA GLU A 87 -18.77 39.99 31.69
C GLU A 87 -20.28 39.96 31.42
N HIS A 88 -20.90 38.78 31.40
CA HIS A 88 -22.28 38.60 30.92
C HIS A 88 -23.23 38.04 31.97
N VAL A 89 -22.74 37.23 32.92
CA VAL A 89 -23.55 36.76 34.06
C VAL A 89 -23.47 37.74 35.25
N GLY A 90 -22.38 38.52 35.36
CA GLY A 90 -22.14 39.45 36.46
C GLY A 90 -21.80 38.76 37.78
N ARG A 91 -21.20 37.57 37.72
CA ARG A 91 -20.83 36.75 38.88
C ARG A 91 -19.36 36.34 38.82
N ILE A 92 -18.70 36.35 39.97
CA ILE A 92 -17.30 35.97 40.11
C ILE A 92 -17.24 34.47 40.46
N VAL A 93 -16.83 33.67 39.47
CA VAL A 93 -16.58 32.22 39.63
C VAL A 93 -15.08 31.88 39.65
N LYS A 94 -14.22 32.81 39.21
CA LYS A 94 -12.76 32.64 39.28
C LYS A 94 -12.32 32.66 40.74
N GLY A 95 -11.51 31.69 41.14
CA GLY A 95 -11.05 31.53 42.52
C GLY A 95 -12.04 30.82 43.46
N THR A 96 -13.19 30.35 42.94
CA THR A 96 -14.13 29.52 43.72
C THR A 96 -14.01 28.04 43.34
N PRO A 97 -14.46 27.10 44.21
CA PRO A 97 -14.45 25.67 43.91
C PRO A 97 -15.30 25.26 42.69
N LEU A 98 -16.13 26.15 42.14
CA LEU A 98 -16.93 25.89 40.94
C LEU A 98 -16.05 25.83 39.68
N LEU A 99 -15.09 26.74 39.55
CA LEU A 99 -14.19 26.81 38.38
C LEU A 99 -12.83 26.12 38.62
N ASP A 100 -12.54 25.75 39.86
CA ASP A 100 -11.39 24.92 40.22
C ASP A 100 -11.63 23.45 39.82
N ILE A 101 -11.48 23.19 38.51
CA ILE A 101 -11.64 21.87 37.89
C ILE A 101 -10.28 21.23 37.73
N ASP A 102 -10.08 20.07 38.34
CA ASP A 102 -8.82 19.33 38.22
C ASP A 102 -8.69 18.72 36.82
N GLU A 103 -7.68 19.17 36.08
CA GLU A 103 -7.50 18.80 34.68
C GLU A 103 -7.18 17.32 34.48
N MET A 104 -6.43 16.71 35.40
CA MET A 104 -6.05 15.29 35.33
C MET A 104 -7.25 14.41 35.66
N GLU A 105 -8.00 14.75 36.71
CA GLU A 105 -9.21 14.03 37.10
C GLU A 105 -10.30 14.16 36.03
N PHE A 106 -10.44 15.32 35.38
CA PHE A 106 -11.39 15.52 34.28
C PHE A 106 -10.96 14.77 33.01
N ALA A 107 -9.73 15.00 32.54
CA ALA A 107 -9.30 14.55 31.21
C ALA A 107 -8.77 13.11 31.19
N GLU A 108 -8.14 12.64 32.28
CA GLU A 108 -7.55 11.30 32.38
C GLU A 108 -8.41 10.32 33.19
N ALA A 109 -8.76 10.66 34.43
CA ALA A 109 -9.58 9.77 35.25
C ALA A 109 -11.05 9.72 34.78
N GLY A 110 -11.56 10.82 34.21
CA GLY A 110 -12.97 10.95 33.85
C GLY A 110 -13.87 11.03 35.08
N SER A 111 -13.40 11.69 36.13
CA SER A 111 -14.11 11.86 37.40
C SER A 111 -15.45 12.58 37.19
N VAL A 112 -16.55 11.92 37.56
CA VAL A 112 -17.90 12.49 37.42
C VAL A 112 -18.04 13.79 38.20
N LYS A 113 -17.34 13.95 39.31
CA LYS A 113 -17.32 15.19 40.10
C LYS A 113 -16.80 16.38 39.29
N GLU A 114 -15.70 16.19 38.56
CA GLU A 114 -15.09 17.26 37.76
C GLU A 114 -15.89 17.53 36.48
N LEU A 115 -16.41 16.48 35.84
CA LEU A 115 -17.35 16.60 34.72
C LEU A 115 -18.63 17.35 35.14
N LEU A 116 -19.13 17.10 36.35
CA LEU A 116 -20.30 17.77 36.92
C LEU A 116 -20.05 19.25 37.17
N LYS A 117 -18.89 19.65 37.69
CA LYS A 117 -18.55 21.08 37.84
C LYS A 117 -18.67 21.83 36.51
N MET A 118 -18.11 21.27 35.44
CA MET A 118 -18.24 21.83 34.09
C MET A 118 -19.70 21.88 33.64
N ALA A 119 -20.45 20.79 33.82
CA ALA A 119 -21.85 20.74 33.44
C ALA A 119 -22.70 21.78 34.17
N VAL A 120 -22.47 21.97 35.48
CA VAL A 120 -23.10 22.99 36.30
C VAL A 120 -22.79 24.38 35.74
N LEU A 121 -21.51 24.70 35.49
CA LEU A 121 -21.11 25.99 34.90
C LEU A 121 -21.78 26.26 33.53
N ILE A 122 -21.97 25.25 32.71
CA ILE A 122 -22.66 25.40 31.42
C ILE A 122 -24.15 25.67 31.62
N VAL A 123 -24.80 24.99 32.57
CA VAL A 123 -26.20 25.27 32.94
C VAL A 123 -26.34 26.72 33.40
N GLY A 124 -25.46 27.20 34.29
CA GLY A 124 -25.54 28.60 34.71
C GLY A 124 -25.26 29.59 33.58
N ALA A 125 -24.39 29.26 32.62
CA ALA A 125 -24.18 30.10 31.44
C ALA A 125 -25.47 30.21 30.60
N ALA A 126 -26.24 29.13 30.49
CA ALA A 126 -27.52 29.13 29.78
C ALA A 126 -28.61 29.93 30.54
N PHE A 127 -28.81 29.68 31.83
CA PHE A 127 -29.95 30.23 32.59
C PHE A 127 -29.68 31.55 33.30
N LEU A 128 -28.41 31.92 33.53
CA LEU A 128 -28.02 33.20 34.12
C LEU A 128 -27.28 34.11 33.12
N GLY A 129 -27.03 33.64 31.90
CA GLY A 129 -26.41 34.43 30.83
C GLY A 129 -27.38 35.36 30.12
N ARG A 130 -27.07 35.73 28.87
CA ARG A 130 -27.79 36.79 28.14
C ARG A 130 -29.16 36.40 27.60
N LYS A 131 -29.36 35.10 27.31
CA LYS A 131 -30.55 34.60 26.59
C LYS A 131 -31.30 33.51 27.39
N PRO A 132 -31.62 33.72 28.69
CA PRO A 132 -32.17 32.67 29.55
C PRO A 132 -33.57 32.20 29.12
N GLU A 133 -34.36 33.10 28.54
CA GLU A 133 -35.71 32.86 27.99
C GLU A 133 -35.75 31.62 27.06
N LYS A 134 -34.70 31.42 26.25
CA LYS A 134 -34.60 30.30 25.30
C LYS A 134 -34.53 28.94 25.99
N PHE A 135 -33.91 28.89 27.17
CA PHE A 135 -33.67 27.64 27.89
C PHE A 135 -34.76 27.33 28.91
N VAL A 136 -35.43 28.36 29.46
CA VAL A 136 -36.55 28.21 30.39
C VAL A 136 -37.72 27.47 29.74
N ALA A 137 -38.10 27.83 28.51
CA ALA A 137 -39.17 27.13 27.79
C ALA A 137 -38.80 25.66 27.49
N GLY A 138 -37.53 25.41 27.15
CA GLY A 138 -37.02 24.07 26.84
C GLY A 138 -36.95 23.14 28.06
N VAL A 139 -36.59 23.65 29.25
CA VAL A 139 -36.54 22.82 30.45
C VAL A 139 -37.92 22.47 30.98
N ALA A 140 -38.91 23.37 30.80
CA ALA A 140 -40.27 23.18 31.30
C ALA A 140 -41.01 21.98 30.69
N VAL A 141 -40.59 21.51 29.52
CA VAL A 141 -41.17 20.34 28.84
C VAL A 141 -40.46 19.02 29.16
N LEU A 142 -39.36 19.06 29.92
CA LEU A 142 -38.63 17.87 30.37
C LEU A 142 -39.25 17.27 31.63
N ASP A 143 -38.85 16.05 32.00
CA ASP A 143 -39.31 15.40 33.23
C ASP A 143 -39.05 16.26 34.47
N PRO A 144 -39.97 16.29 35.46
CA PRO A 144 -39.82 17.08 36.69
C PRO A 144 -38.52 16.80 37.45
N ASP A 145 -38.01 15.56 37.36
CA ASP A 145 -36.74 15.18 37.98
C ASP A 145 -35.54 15.88 37.32
N VAL A 146 -35.54 16.01 35.99
CA VAL A 146 -34.52 16.76 35.23
C VAL A 146 -34.64 18.25 35.52
N GLN A 147 -35.87 18.79 35.58
CA GLN A 147 -36.12 20.18 35.97
C GLN A 147 -35.54 20.50 37.35
N SER A 148 -35.77 19.61 38.33
CA SER A 148 -35.19 19.75 39.66
C SER A 148 -33.66 19.72 39.63
N GLY A 149 -33.05 18.85 38.83
CA GLY A 149 -31.60 18.80 38.67
C GLY A 149 -31.01 20.09 38.11
N VAL A 150 -31.64 20.67 37.08
CA VAL A 150 -31.24 21.96 36.51
C VAL A 150 -31.39 23.08 37.54
N ALA A 151 -32.49 23.12 38.29
CA ALA A 151 -32.69 24.09 39.36
C ALA A 151 -31.62 23.99 40.46
N THR A 152 -31.25 22.77 40.87
CA THR A 152 -30.16 22.52 41.82
C THR A 152 -28.81 23.04 41.28
N ALA A 153 -28.52 22.85 40.00
CA ALA A 153 -27.29 23.36 39.38
C ALA A 153 -27.25 24.90 39.34
N ILE A 154 -28.36 25.55 38.99
CA ILE A 154 -28.47 27.02 39.01
C ILE A 154 -28.26 27.55 40.44
N GLN A 155 -28.94 26.95 41.42
CA GLN A 155 -28.81 27.33 42.83
C GLN A 155 -27.38 27.15 43.33
N GLY A 156 -26.72 26.04 42.98
CA GLY A 156 -25.32 25.79 43.33
C GLY A 156 -24.36 26.86 42.80
N ILE A 157 -24.63 27.42 41.62
CA ILE A 157 -23.87 28.57 41.10
C ILE A 157 -24.20 29.84 41.87
N MET A 158 -25.48 30.06 42.17
CA MET A 158 -25.90 31.26 42.89
C MET A 158 -25.27 31.35 44.28
N ASP A 159 -25.12 30.22 44.96
CA ASP A 159 -24.54 30.11 46.30
C ASP A 159 -23.01 30.03 46.29
N GLY A 160 -22.42 29.42 45.25
CA GLY A 160 -20.97 29.23 45.11
C GLY A 160 -20.22 30.35 44.38
N SER A 161 -20.89 31.47 44.05
CA SER A 161 -20.30 32.62 43.37
C SER A 161 -20.73 33.95 43.98
N GLU A 162 -19.86 34.95 43.93
CA GLU A 162 -20.14 36.30 44.43
C GLU A 162 -20.73 37.18 43.33
N LYS A 163 -21.69 38.05 43.67
CA LYS A 163 -22.18 39.07 42.74
C LYS A 163 -21.14 40.18 42.61
N ARG A 164 -20.85 40.62 41.39
CA ARG A 164 -19.93 41.75 41.14
C ARG A 164 -20.54 43.04 41.70
N GLN A 165 -19.94 43.61 42.75
CA GLN A 165 -20.32 44.93 43.26
C GLN A 165 -19.64 46.02 42.44
N VAL A 166 -20.43 46.92 41.84
CA VAL A 166 -19.94 48.16 41.24
C VAL A 166 -19.79 49.18 42.38
N GLN A 167 -18.55 49.51 42.76
CA GLN A 167 -18.29 50.54 43.77
C GLN A 167 -18.65 51.92 43.22
N THR A 168 -19.51 52.64 43.93
CA THR A 168 -19.65 54.11 43.84
C THR A 168 -18.79 54.73 44.95
N PRO A 169 -17.99 55.80 44.69
CA PRO A 169 -17.11 56.34 45.71
C PRO A 169 -17.89 57.18 46.73
N VAL A 170 -17.71 56.89 48.02
CA VAL A 170 -18.14 57.74 49.14
C VAL A 170 -16.89 58.42 49.72
N ALA A 171 -16.94 59.75 49.83
CA ALA A 171 -15.87 60.59 50.37
C ALA A 171 -15.82 60.54 51.92
N PRO A 172 -14.65 60.70 52.58
CA PRO A 172 -14.54 60.70 54.04
C PRO A 172 -14.68 62.11 54.64
N GLU A 173 -15.40 62.20 55.76
CA GLU A 173 -15.62 63.40 56.57
C GLU A 173 -14.70 63.34 57.82
N GLU A 174 -13.89 64.38 58.04
CA GLU A 174 -13.02 64.58 59.20
C GLU A 174 -13.80 65.05 60.43
N VAL A 175 -13.50 64.51 61.62
CA VAL A 175 -13.91 65.11 62.90
C VAL A 175 -12.74 65.03 63.90
N LEU A 176 -12.16 66.19 64.21
CA LEU A 176 -11.31 66.43 65.39
C LEU A 176 -12.19 66.75 66.62
N PRO A 177 -11.69 66.51 67.85
CA PRO A 177 -11.68 67.63 68.78
C PRO A 177 -10.41 67.78 69.65
N ASP A 178 -10.16 69.05 69.96
CA ASP A 178 -9.12 69.69 70.77
C ASP A 178 -9.61 69.86 72.22
N LEU A 179 -8.78 69.61 73.25
CA LEU A 179 -8.96 70.21 74.59
C LEU A 179 -7.62 70.34 75.36
N LYS A 180 -7.27 71.59 75.63
CA LYS A 180 -6.15 72.07 76.48
C LYS A 180 -6.50 72.07 77.99
N PRO A 181 -5.48 72.22 78.87
CA PRO A 181 -5.53 71.87 80.30
C PRO A 181 -5.99 73.02 81.20
N SER A 182 -6.50 72.68 82.39
CA SER A 182 -6.78 73.64 83.46
C SER A 182 -5.88 73.37 84.67
N ASN A 183 -5.17 74.42 85.06
CA ASN A 183 -4.24 74.52 86.18
C ASN A 183 -4.82 75.51 87.19
N GLY A 184 -4.56 75.30 88.48
CA GLY A 184 -4.89 76.24 89.56
C GLY A 184 -5.71 75.59 90.66
N GLY A 185 -5.49 75.85 91.94
CA GLY A 185 -4.64 76.84 92.58
C GLY A 185 -4.57 76.55 94.08
N ALA A 186 -3.58 77.17 94.70
CA ALA A 186 -3.26 77.12 96.12
C ALA A 186 -4.43 77.55 97.03
N SER A 187 -4.39 77.17 98.31
CA SER A 187 -4.39 78.14 99.43
C SER A 187 -4.20 77.48 100.81
N SER A 188 -3.12 77.93 101.46
CA SER A 188 -2.94 78.24 102.89
C SER A 188 -3.53 77.32 103.97
N SER A 189 -2.68 76.42 104.47
CA SER A 189 -2.44 76.32 105.92
C SER A 189 -0.99 75.86 106.15
N SER A 190 -0.39 76.37 107.23
CA SER A 190 0.77 75.75 107.92
C SER A 190 2.17 76.02 107.35
N SER A 191 2.90 76.98 107.91
CA SER A 191 4.33 77.19 107.60
C SER A 191 5.22 75.98 107.96
N GLU A 192 4.80 75.12 108.90
CA GLU A 192 5.47 73.85 109.24
C GLU A 192 5.02 72.66 108.38
N GLU A 193 3.72 72.53 108.03
CA GLU A 193 3.30 71.51 107.06
C GLU A 193 3.72 71.87 105.63
N LEU A 194 3.91 73.15 105.29
CA LEU A 194 4.54 73.59 104.06
C LEU A 194 6.01 73.17 104.02
N GLY A 195 6.76 73.29 105.13
CA GLY A 195 8.14 72.78 105.21
C GLY A 195 8.23 71.26 105.03
N GLY A 196 7.35 70.51 105.71
CA GLY A 196 7.25 69.05 105.56
C GLY A 196 6.76 68.62 104.17
N LYS A 197 5.81 69.36 103.59
CA LYS A 197 5.30 69.13 102.23
C LYS A 197 6.31 69.53 101.17
N ILE A 198 7.09 70.58 101.37
CA ILE A 198 8.24 70.93 100.51
C ILE A 198 9.30 69.85 100.59
N ALA A 199 9.59 69.27 101.77
CA ALA A 199 10.55 68.18 101.91
C ALA A 199 10.05 66.87 101.26
N LEU A 200 8.77 66.52 101.44
CA LEU A 200 8.14 65.38 100.78
C LEU A 200 8.08 65.57 99.26
N LEU A 201 7.65 66.74 98.79
CA LEU A 201 7.65 67.09 97.37
C LEU A 201 9.07 67.11 96.81
N SER A 202 10.08 67.54 97.58
CA SER A 202 11.49 67.50 97.14
C SER A 202 12.00 66.07 97.03
N LYS A 203 11.61 65.18 97.95
CA LYS A 203 11.93 63.76 97.90
C LYS A 203 11.23 63.08 96.71
N GLU A 204 9.95 63.33 96.53
CA GLU A 204 9.16 62.84 95.39
C GLU A 204 9.71 63.37 94.06
N ASN A 205 10.11 64.64 94.00
CA ASN A 205 10.74 65.22 92.80
C ASN A 205 12.13 64.60 92.54
N SER A 206 12.87 64.22 93.59
CA SER A 206 14.11 63.45 93.44
C SER A 206 13.86 62.03 92.94
N GLU A 207 12.85 61.34 93.46
CA GLU A 207 12.45 59.99 93.04
C GLU A 207 11.94 60.00 91.59
N LEU A 208 11.07 60.95 91.24
CA LEU A 208 10.58 61.15 89.87
C LEU A 208 11.70 61.51 88.89
N ARG A 209 12.71 62.28 89.31
CA ARG A 209 13.90 62.55 88.49
C ARG A 209 14.71 61.28 88.25
N GLN A 210 14.90 60.47 89.28
CA GLN A 210 15.60 59.20 89.16
C GLN A 210 14.85 58.21 88.25
N ASP A 211 13.52 58.14 88.37
CA ASP A 211 12.67 57.32 87.50
C ASP A 211 12.69 57.82 86.06
N ARG A 212 12.63 59.15 85.86
CA ARG A 212 12.79 59.76 84.53
C ARG A 212 14.14 59.38 83.91
N ASP A 213 15.23 59.51 84.65
CA ASP A 213 16.57 59.20 84.16
C ASP A 213 16.73 57.70 83.86
N ASN A 214 16.11 56.83 84.67
CA ASN A 214 16.08 55.38 84.44
C ASN A 214 15.23 55.02 83.20
N LEU A 215 14.08 55.66 83.01
CA LEU A 215 13.22 55.49 81.83
C LEU A 215 13.91 56.01 80.56
N GLU A 216 14.61 57.14 80.62
CA GLU A 216 15.44 57.64 79.52
C GLU A 216 16.55 56.63 79.16
N GLY A 217 17.22 56.06 80.15
CA GLY A 217 18.23 55.01 79.92
C GLY A 217 17.65 53.73 79.29
N GLN A 218 16.43 53.34 79.66
CA GLN A 218 15.74 52.21 79.04
C GLN A 218 15.27 52.52 77.61
N LEU A 219 14.77 53.74 77.39
CA LEU A 219 14.37 54.23 76.07
C LEU A 219 15.55 54.22 75.09
N GLU A 220 16.72 54.67 75.53
CA GLU A 220 17.92 54.71 74.68
C GLU A 220 18.43 53.30 74.34
N LYS A 221 18.44 52.38 75.31
CA LYS A 221 18.75 50.97 75.05
C LYS A 221 17.75 50.32 74.09
N ALA A 222 16.46 50.66 74.20
CA ALA A 222 15.43 50.18 73.29
C ALA A 222 15.64 50.71 71.87
N ARG A 223 15.97 52.00 71.72
CA ARG A 223 16.31 52.61 70.43
C ARG A 223 17.55 52.00 69.79
N GLN A 224 18.60 51.76 70.57
CA GLN A 224 19.84 51.16 70.07
C GLN A 224 19.60 49.71 69.60
N LYS A 225 18.85 48.90 70.37
CA LYS A 225 18.42 47.56 69.93
C LYS A 225 17.55 47.61 68.67
N LEU A 226 16.63 48.57 68.58
CA LEU A 226 15.80 48.73 67.39
C LEU A 226 16.67 49.01 66.16
N TYR A 227 17.63 49.92 66.27
CA TYR A 227 18.57 50.26 65.20
C TYR A 227 19.47 49.09 64.78
N GLU A 228 19.97 48.30 65.75
CA GLU A 228 20.74 47.09 65.46
C GLU A 228 19.90 46.02 64.73
N LEU A 229 18.64 45.83 65.14
CA LEU A 229 17.72 44.88 64.48
C LEU A 229 17.30 45.33 63.08
N THR A 230 17.02 46.62 62.88
CA THR A 230 16.62 47.15 61.58
C THR A 230 17.81 47.52 60.69
N GLN A 231 19.03 47.48 61.23
CA GLN A 231 20.23 48.05 60.59
C GLN A 231 20.02 49.50 60.11
N GLY A 232 19.20 50.26 60.84
CA GLY A 232 18.85 51.63 60.48
C GLY A 232 17.86 51.77 59.32
N LYS A 233 17.34 50.66 58.76
CA LYS A 233 16.28 50.71 57.76
C LYS A 233 14.98 51.21 58.36
N SER A 234 14.26 52.02 57.59
CA SER A 234 12.90 52.41 57.94
C SER A 234 11.93 51.24 57.72
N VAL A 235 10.74 51.34 58.31
CA VAL A 235 9.66 50.38 58.04
C VAL A 235 9.30 50.37 56.55
N ASP A 236 9.25 51.55 55.93
CA ASP A 236 8.94 51.71 54.49
C ASP A 236 9.97 51.01 53.59
N GLU A 237 11.25 51.03 53.94
CA GLU A 237 12.30 50.32 53.18
C GLU A 237 12.16 48.80 53.29
N PHE A 238 11.77 48.28 54.46
CA PHE A 238 11.46 46.85 54.60
C PHE A 238 10.18 46.48 53.84
N GLU A 239 9.17 47.34 53.85
CA GLU A 239 7.93 47.12 53.07
C GLU A 239 8.22 47.09 51.57
N GLN A 240 9.10 47.96 51.07
CA GLN A 240 9.55 47.95 49.68
C GLN A 240 10.34 46.68 49.34
N ASP A 241 11.31 46.28 50.17
CA ASP A 241 12.07 45.03 49.98
C ASP A 241 11.13 43.81 49.94
N ILE A 242 10.12 43.78 50.80
CA ILE A 242 9.10 42.72 50.82
C ILE A 242 8.26 42.75 49.54
N SER A 243 7.90 43.93 49.04
CA SER A 243 7.16 44.09 47.79
C SER A 243 7.97 43.59 46.58
N ASP A 244 9.24 44.00 46.46
CA ASP A 244 10.14 43.61 45.38
C ASP A 244 10.41 42.10 45.40
N LEU A 245 10.58 41.51 46.59
CA LEU A 245 10.73 40.06 46.75
C LEU A 245 9.45 39.31 46.36
N LYS A 246 8.26 39.84 46.68
CA LYS A 246 6.99 39.26 46.25
C LYS A 246 6.84 39.31 44.73
N GLU A 247 7.18 40.43 44.09
CA GLU A 247 7.14 40.55 42.62
C GLU A 247 8.16 39.61 41.95
N LYS A 248 9.37 39.52 42.48
CA LYS A 248 10.38 38.59 41.97
C LYS A 248 9.94 37.13 42.13
N LYS A 249 9.28 36.80 43.25
CA LYS A 249 8.70 35.48 43.49
C LYS A 249 7.63 35.16 42.45
N THR A 250 6.65 36.04 42.23
CA THR A 250 5.57 35.79 41.26
C THR A 250 6.10 35.69 39.82
N ARG A 251 7.12 36.49 39.47
CA ARG A 251 7.80 36.40 38.17
C ARG A 251 8.50 35.06 37.99
N LEU A 252 9.24 34.59 38.99
CA LEU A 252 9.92 33.29 38.94
C LEU A 252 8.92 32.13 38.90
N GLU A 253 7.82 32.21 39.66
CA GLU A 253 6.73 31.22 39.62
C GLU A 253 6.12 31.13 38.21
N THR A 254 5.87 32.28 37.57
CA THR A 254 5.38 32.31 36.17
C THR A 254 6.37 31.66 35.22
N GLN A 255 7.67 31.97 35.34
CA GLN A 255 8.69 31.43 34.46
C GLN A 255 8.86 29.91 34.64
N VAL A 256 8.77 29.40 35.87
CA VAL A 256 8.78 27.96 36.13
C VAL A 256 7.62 27.28 35.40
N ILE A 257 6.40 27.83 35.53
CA ILE A 257 5.22 27.30 34.84
C ILE A 257 5.42 27.30 33.32
N GLU A 258 5.91 28.40 32.74
CA GLU A 258 6.19 28.48 31.30
C GLU A 258 7.17 27.38 30.86
N THR A 259 8.30 27.22 31.55
CA THR A 259 9.29 26.19 31.21
C THR A 259 8.76 24.77 31.39
N GLU A 260 7.95 24.51 32.41
CA GLU A 260 7.29 23.22 32.62
C GLU A 260 6.31 22.91 31.49
N THR A 261 5.54 23.90 31.03
CA THR A 261 4.66 23.73 29.87
C THR A 261 5.41 23.46 28.58
N GLU A 262 6.55 24.14 28.34
CA GLU A 262 7.39 23.89 27.17
C GLU A 262 8.03 22.50 27.20
N MET A 263 8.55 22.06 28.34
CA MET A 263 9.08 20.70 28.50
C MET A 263 8.03 19.65 28.17
N GLU A 264 6.78 19.85 28.63
CA GLU A 264 5.71 18.89 28.41
C GLU A 264 5.28 18.84 26.93
N LEU A 265 5.22 20.00 26.26
CA LEU A 265 4.98 20.07 24.81
C LEU A 265 6.09 19.34 24.02
N LEU A 266 7.36 19.54 24.41
CA LEU A 266 8.48 18.85 23.79
C LEU A 266 8.43 17.34 24.04
N LYS A 267 8.07 16.92 25.26
CA LYS A 267 7.90 15.51 25.59
C LYS A 267 6.79 14.86 24.77
N GLY A 268 5.64 15.52 24.64
CA GLY A 268 4.56 15.04 23.76
C GLY A 268 4.97 14.94 22.29
N LYS A 269 5.83 15.86 21.81
CA LYS A 269 6.38 15.80 20.45
C LYS A 269 7.37 14.63 20.29
N ILE A 270 8.20 14.36 21.28
CA ILE A 270 9.11 13.21 21.30
C ILE A 270 8.32 11.90 21.28
N ASP A 271 7.26 11.79 22.07
CA ASP A 271 6.40 10.60 22.12
C ASP A 271 5.71 10.37 20.77
N SER A 272 5.16 11.43 20.16
CA SER A 272 4.52 11.37 18.84
C SER A 272 5.51 10.94 17.74
N LEU A 273 6.70 11.54 17.70
CA LEU A 273 7.75 11.17 16.76
C LEU A 273 8.27 9.73 17.00
N SER A 274 8.31 9.29 18.25
CA SER A 274 8.71 7.92 18.59
C SER A 274 7.67 6.92 18.10
N GLN A 275 6.38 7.21 18.26
CA GLN A 275 5.30 6.38 17.72
C GLN A 275 5.34 6.33 16.19
N GLU A 276 5.50 7.47 15.53
CA GLU A 276 5.62 7.52 14.06
C GLU A 276 6.82 6.70 13.57
N ASN A 277 7.95 6.75 14.29
CA ASN A 277 9.13 5.97 13.95
C ASN A 277 8.91 4.46 14.12
N GLU A 278 8.20 4.02 15.17
CA GLU A 278 7.81 2.61 15.32
C GLU A 278 6.82 2.16 14.24
N ASP A 279 5.86 3.00 13.87
CA ASP A 279 4.92 2.72 12.77
C ASP A 279 5.65 2.60 11.43
N LEU A 280 6.63 3.49 11.16
CA LEU A 280 7.48 3.42 9.97
C LEU A 280 8.36 2.16 9.96
N LYS A 281 8.97 1.78 11.09
CA LYS A 281 9.71 0.53 11.21
C LYS A 281 8.82 -0.68 10.96
N SER A 282 7.59 -0.68 11.48
CA SER A 282 6.61 -1.74 11.23
C SER A 282 6.25 -1.83 9.75
N LYS A 283 5.99 -0.70 9.08
CA LYS A 283 5.74 -0.65 7.62
C LYS A 283 6.93 -1.18 6.82
N VAL A 284 8.16 -0.80 7.18
CA VAL A 284 9.37 -1.34 6.55
C VAL A 284 9.48 -2.85 6.76
N GLY A 285 9.16 -3.33 7.97
CA GLY A 285 9.09 -4.77 8.28
C GLY A 285 8.06 -5.52 7.42
N GLN A 286 6.91 -4.90 7.14
CA GLN A 286 5.87 -5.47 6.27
C GLN A 286 6.24 -5.47 4.79
N ILE A 287 7.09 -4.54 4.33
CA ILE A 287 7.55 -4.48 2.93
C ILE A 287 8.59 -5.55 2.60
N ARG A 288 9.46 -5.92 3.55
CA ARG A 288 10.54 -6.91 3.32
C ARG A 288 10.07 -8.27 2.75
N PRO A 289 8.99 -8.90 3.26
CA PRO A 289 8.48 -10.15 2.67
C PRO A 289 8.12 -10.02 1.19
N PHE A 290 7.56 -8.88 0.78
CA PHE A 290 7.25 -8.63 -0.62
C PHE A 290 8.51 -8.49 -1.46
N GLU A 291 9.56 -7.82 -0.96
CA GLU A 291 10.84 -7.74 -1.67
C GLU A 291 11.48 -9.13 -1.88
N ASP A 292 11.39 -10.01 -0.89
CA ASP A 292 11.86 -11.40 -0.99
C ASP A 292 11.00 -12.22 -1.98
N GLU A 293 9.68 -12.03 -1.99
CA GLU A 293 8.79 -12.65 -2.98
C GLU A 293 9.07 -12.15 -4.40
N PHE A 294 9.23 -10.84 -4.60
CA PHE A 294 9.64 -10.26 -5.88
C PHE A 294 10.98 -10.80 -6.36
N ARG A 295 11.93 -11.06 -5.45
CA ARG A 295 13.21 -11.68 -5.79
C ARG A 295 13.00 -13.13 -6.26
N ARG A 296 12.24 -13.94 -5.52
CA ARG A 296 11.93 -15.34 -5.90
C ARG A 296 11.22 -15.42 -7.25
N LEU A 297 10.22 -14.58 -7.48
CA LEU A 297 9.49 -14.55 -8.75
C LEU A 297 10.39 -14.13 -9.92
N ARG A 298 11.33 -13.21 -9.68
CA ARG A 298 12.32 -12.83 -10.70
C ARG A 298 13.23 -14.01 -11.06
N ASP A 299 13.71 -14.75 -10.05
CA ASP A 299 14.55 -15.93 -10.25
C ASP A 299 13.78 -17.03 -11.01
N GLU A 300 12.50 -17.24 -10.68
CA GLU A 300 11.63 -18.18 -11.39
C GLU A 300 11.41 -17.79 -12.87
N VAL A 301 11.20 -16.49 -13.14
CA VAL A 301 11.09 -15.99 -14.52
C VAL A 301 12.39 -16.23 -15.30
N GLU A 302 13.55 -16.07 -14.67
CA GLU A 302 14.83 -16.32 -15.33
C GLU A 302 15.05 -17.82 -15.59
N GLU A 303 14.65 -18.69 -14.64
CA GLU A 303 14.66 -20.14 -14.86
C GLU A 303 13.75 -20.55 -16.03
N LEU A 304 12.56 -19.95 -16.13
CA LEU A 304 11.63 -20.18 -17.24
C LEU A 304 12.21 -19.71 -18.58
N ARG A 305 12.94 -18.60 -18.63
CA ARG A 305 13.63 -18.15 -19.86
C ARG A 305 14.70 -19.15 -20.32
N VAL A 306 15.47 -19.72 -19.39
CA VAL A 306 16.45 -20.76 -19.71
C VAL A 306 15.75 -22.00 -20.27
N LYS A 307 14.65 -22.43 -19.62
CA LYS A 307 13.83 -23.56 -20.10
C LYS A 307 13.24 -23.31 -21.48
N GLU A 308 12.76 -22.10 -21.76
CA GLU A 308 12.25 -21.70 -23.08
C GLU A 308 13.36 -21.80 -24.15
N ALA A 309 14.55 -21.30 -23.86
CA ALA A 309 15.68 -21.37 -24.78
C ALA A 309 16.07 -22.83 -25.09
N ASP A 310 16.06 -23.71 -24.10
CA ASP A 310 16.34 -25.14 -24.29
C ASP A 310 15.21 -25.85 -25.04
N HIS A 311 13.95 -25.49 -24.79
CA HIS A 311 12.81 -25.98 -25.57
C HIS A 311 12.93 -25.59 -27.04
N SER A 312 13.32 -24.35 -27.33
CA SER A 312 13.55 -23.86 -28.70
C SER A 312 14.65 -24.65 -29.42
N LYS A 313 15.78 -24.94 -28.74
CA LYS A 313 16.84 -25.80 -29.29
C LYS A 313 16.34 -27.22 -29.57
N LEU A 314 15.58 -27.80 -28.65
CA LEU A 314 15.04 -29.15 -28.80
C LEU A 314 14.03 -29.20 -29.97
N GLN A 315 13.21 -28.17 -30.13
CA GLN A 315 12.28 -28.04 -31.24
C GLN A 315 13.00 -27.94 -32.60
N GLN A 316 14.10 -27.18 -32.68
CA GLN A 316 14.93 -27.13 -33.88
C GLN A 316 15.56 -28.50 -34.21
N ALA A 317 16.09 -29.19 -33.20
CA ALA A 317 16.66 -30.53 -33.37
C ALA A 317 15.60 -31.55 -33.83
N TYR A 318 14.38 -31.46 -33.29
CA TYR A 318 13.25 -32.29 -33.70
C TYR A 318 12.88 -32.07 -35.17
N GLU A 319 12.75 -30.81 -35.61
CA GLU A 319 12.41 -30.52 -37.00
C GLU A 319 13.50 -30.97 -37.98
N GLN A 320 14.78 -30.86 -37.59
CA GLN A 320 15.89 -31.42 -38.36
C GLN A 320 15.81 -32.95 -38.50
N LEU A 321 15.55 -33.67 -37.40
CA LEU A 321 15.41 -35.13 -37.43
C LEU A 321 14.19 -35.57 -38.24
N LYS A 322 13.08 -34.85 -38.13
CA LYS A 322 11.86 -35.08 -38.91
C LYS A 322 12.11 -34.92 -40.41
N ASN A 323 12.84 -33.88 -40.83
CA ASN A 323 13.23 -33.70 -42.23
C ASN A 323 14.13 -34.83 -42.73
N LYS A 324 15.15 -35.22 -41.95
CA LYS A 324 16.00 -36.38 -42.28
C LYS A 324 15.20 -37.67 -42.41
N ALA A 325 14.20 -37.89 -41.57
CA ALA A 325 13.33 -39.06 -41.65
C ALA A 325 12.47 -39.06 -42.92
N LYS A 326 12.00 -37.87 -43.35
CA LYS A 326 11.29 -37.70 -44.63
C LYS A 326 12.20 -37.99 -45.81
N ASP A 327 13.42 -37.45 -45.82
CA ASP A 327 14.40 -37.68 -46.88
C ASP A 327 14.75 -39.18 -46.98
N SER A 328 15.02 -39.83 -45.83
CA SER A 328 15.24 -41.29 -45.79
C SER A 328 14.04 -42.09 -46.30
N SER A 329 12.82 -41.59 -46.14
CA SER A 329 11.62 -42.22 -46.72
C SER A 329 11.56 -42.06 -48.24
N ASN A 330 11.97 -40.90 -48.76
CA ASN A 330 12.06 -40.66 -50.20
C ASN A 330 13.14 -41.55 -50.83
N ASP A 331 14.33 -41.61 -50.22
CA ASP A 331 15.43 -42.47 -50.67
C ASP A 331 14.99 -43.95 -50.71
N ARG A 332 14.24 -44.41 -49.71
CA ARG A 332 13.67 -45.77 -49.69
C ARG A 332 12.69 -46.00 -50.85
N ALA A 333 11.87 -45.01 -51.20
CA ALA A 333 10.96 -45.11 -52.33
C ALA A 333 11.72 -45.14 -53.67
N GLU A 334 12.73 -44.28 -53.83
CA GLU A 334 13.60 -44.28 -55.02
C GLU A 334 14.36 -45.59 -55.18
N LEU A 335 14.91 -46.14 -54.09
CA LEU A 335 15.57 -47.45 -54.08
C LEU A 335 14.63 -48.58 -54.53
N LEU A 336 13.35 -48.53 -54.16
CA LEU A 336 12.36 -49.53 -54.58
C LEU A 336 12.09 -49.44 -56.09
N VAL A 337 11.97 -48.22 -56.64
CA VAL A 337 11.83 -48.00 -58.09
C VAL A 337 13.07 -48.47 -58.85
N LEU A 338 14.27 -48.13 -58.36
CA LEU A 338 15.53 -48.57 -58.97
C LEU A 338 15.66 -50.10 -58.92
N ARG A 339 15.27 -50.74 -57.82
CA ARG A 339 15.26 -52.20 -57.70
C ARG A 339 14.33 -52.84 -58.74
N GLU A 340 13.13 -52.30 -58.95
CA GLU A 340 12.22 -52.83 -59.97
C GLU A 340 12.78 -52.62 -61.38
N LYS A 341 13.42 -51.49 -61.64
CA LYS A 341 14.09 -51.23 -62.93
C LYS A 341 15.23 -52.20 -63.19
N VAL A 342 16.08 -52.49 -62.18
CA VAL A 342 17.14 -53.51 -62.29
C VAL A 342 16.55 -54.89 -62.56
N LYS A 343 15.47 -55.26 -61.85
CA LYS A 343 14.78 -56.53 -62.07
C LYS A 343 14.26 -56.64 -63.51
N SER A 344 13.61 -55.59 -64.03
CA SER A 344 13.16 -55.53 -65.42
C SER A 344 14.31 -55.65 -66.44
N TYR A 345 15.45 -55.01 -66.19
CA TYR A 345 16.63 -55.16 -67.05
C TYR A 345 17.21 -56.57 -67.04
N VAL A 346 17.22 -57.24 -65.89
CA VAL A 346 17.64 -58.65 -65.78
C VAL A 346 16.68 -59.55 -66.55
N GLU A 347 15.36 -59.38 -66.38
CA GLU A 347 14.35 -60.13 -67.14
C GLU A 347 14.49 -59.91 -68.65
N HIS A 348 14.70 -58.67 -69.08
CA HIS A 348 14.96 -58.36 -70.49
C HIS A 348 16.25 -58.99 -71.00
N GLY A 349 17.32 -58.97 -70.19
CA GLY A 349 18.58 -59.65 -70.49
C GLY A 349 18.40 -61.16 -70.67
N MET A 350 17.63 -61.81 -69.80
CA MET A 350 17.28 -63.24 -69.93
C MET A 350 16.52 -63.54 -71.23
N LEU A 351 15.53 -62.71 -71.59
CA LEU A 351 14.80 -62.85 -72.87
C LEU A 351 15.73 -62.71 -74.07
N LEU A 352 16.65 -61.74 -74.04
CA LEU A 352 17.64 -61.57 -75.10
C LEU A 352 18.60 -62.77 -75.20
N GLU A 353 19.05 -63.32 -74.09
CA GLU A 353 19.87 -64.54 -74.08
C GLU A 353 19.13 -65.74 -74.68
N ASP A 354 17.84 -65.91 -74.34
CA ASP A 354 17.02 -66.97 -74.92
C ASP A 354 16.82 -66.81 -76.42
N GLU A 355 16.58 -65.58 -76.89
CA GLU A 355 16.54 -65.27 -78.32
C GLU A 355 17.90 -65.51 -79.00
N GLN A 356 19.02 -65.25 -78.34
CA GLN A 356 20.35 -65.60 -78.84
C GLN A 356 20.54 -67.12 -78.95
N ARG A 357 20.08 -67.90 -77.96
CA ARG A 357 20.11 -69.38 -78.01
C ARG A 357 19.26 -69.92 -79.16
N LYS A 358 18.05 -69.39 -79.36
CA LYS A 358 17.19 -69.72 -80.51
C LYS A 358 17.87 -69.38 -81.83
N ASN A 359 18.42 -68.17 -81.97
CA ASN A 359 19.17 -67.75 -83.15
C ASN A 359 20.36 -68.65 -83.43
N LYS A 360 21.13 -69.05 -82.40
CA LYS A 360 22.24 -70.00 -82.55
C LYS A 360 21.74 -71.34 -83.10
N THR A 361 20.62 -71.84 -82.57
CA THR A 361 19.97 -73.07 -83.06
C THR A 361 19.52 -72.94 -84.50
N LEU A 362 18.84 -71.84 -84.86
CA LEU A 362 18.41 -71.54 -86.23
C LEU A 362 19.61 -71.43 -87.18
N ARG A 363 20.72 -70.79 -86.78
CA ARG A 363 21.95 -70.75 -87.59
C ARG A 363 22.51 -72.15 -87.84
N THR A 364 22.55 -73.00 -86.82
CA THR A 364 22.96 -74.40 -86.99
C THR A 364 22.04 -75.15 -87.95
N GLN A 365 20.71 -75.00 -87.82
CA GLN A 365 19.74 -75.58 -88.74
C GLN A 365 19.92 -75.06 -90.17
N MET A 366 20.08 -73.75 -90.36
CA MET A 366 20.37 -73.14 -91.67
C MET A 366 21.66 -73.67 -92.28
N GLY A 367 22.72 -73.88 -91.47
CA GLY A 367 23.95 -74.52 -91.91
C GLY A 367 23.72 -75.95 -92.42
N SER A 368 22.90 -76.74 -91.70
CA SER A 368 22.54 -78.09 -92.13
C SER A 368 21.70 -78.12 -93.41
N TYR A 369 20.71 -77.23 -93.55
CA TYR A 369 19.90 -77.11 -94.76
C TYR A 369 20.75 -76.66 -95.96
N LYS A 370 21.70 -75.74 -95.74
CA LYS A 370 22.65 -75.32 -96.78
C LYS A 370 23.53 -76.48 -97.24
N ALA A 371 24.08 -77.28 -96.31
CA ALA A 371 24.89 -78.44 -96.65
C ALA A 371 24.09 -79.49 -97.44
N LEU A 372 22.83 -79.75 -97.04
CA LEU A 372 21.91 -80.64 -97.76
C LEU A 372 21.60 -80.11 -99.17
N SER A 373 21.39 -78.80 -99.31
CA SER A 373 21.19 -78.16 -100.62
C SER A 373 22.41 -78.33 -101.52
N GLU A 374 23.62 -78.08 -101.01
CA GLU A 374 24.87 -78.31 -101.75
C GLU A 374 25.07 -79.79 -102.13
N GLU A 375 24.73 -80.73 -101.25
CA GLU A 375 24.74 -82.16 -101.57
C GLU A 375 23.79 -82.50 -102.71
N LYS A 376 22.56 -81.98 -102.67
CA LYS A 376 21.58 -82.15 -103.75
C LYS A 376 22.03 -81.51 -105.06
N THR A 377 22.69 -80.36 -105.02
CA THR A 377 23.31 -79.76 -106.21
C THR A 377 24.40 -80.67 -106.77
N ARG A 378 25.31 -81.21 -105.93
CA ARG A 378 26.34 -82.16 -106.38
C ARG A 378 25.74 -83.44 -106.96
N GLU A 379 24.65 -83.94 -106.39
CA GLU A 379 23.90 -85.09 -106.91
C GLU A 379 23.28 -84.76 -108.27
N ASN A 380 22.71 -83.57 -108.42
CA ASN A 380 22.17 -83.08 -109.69
C ASN A 380 23.27 -82.93 -110.75
N ASP A 381 24.44 -82.38 -110.41
CA ASP A 381 25.58 -82.28 -111.32
C ASP A 381 26.04 -83.68 -111.81
N LYS A 382 26.07 -84.68 -110.91
CA LYS A 382 26.36 -86.07 -111.29
C LYS A 382 25.29 -86.63 -112.25
N LEU A 383 24.03 -86.33 -112.01
CA LEU A 383 22.94 -86.74 -112.89
C LEU A 383 23.05 -86.05 -114.26
N ILE A 384 23.40 -84.77 -114.32
CA ILE A 384 23.66 -84.04 -115.56
C ILE A 384 24.79 -84.72 -116.34
N ILE A 385 25.95 -84.98 -115.72
CA ILE A 385 27.06 -85.70 -116.37
C ILE A 385 26.61 -87.08 -116.89
N LYS A 386 25.77 -87.79 -116.14
CA LYS A 386 25.23 -89.08 -116.56
C LYS A 386 24.28 -88.95 -117.75
N VAL A 387 23.43 -87.93 -117.75
CA VAL A 387 22.55 -87.60 -118.89
C VAL A 387 23.40 -87.27 -120.11
N ASP A 388 24.37 -86.36 -120.00
CA ASP A 388 25.29 -86.00 -121.09
C ASP A 388 26.01 -87.23 -121.66
N LYS A 389 26.46 -88.15 -120.79
CA LYS A 389 27.08 -89.41 -121.20
C LYS A 389 26.11 -90.31 -121.97
N LEU A 390 24.90 -90.48 -121.47
CA LEU A 390 23.85 -91.26 -122.14
C LEU A 390 23.44 -90.62 -123.46
N GLU A 391 23.38 -89.30 -123.54
CA GLU A 391 23.12 -88.56 -124.78
C GLU A 391 24.24 -88.76 -125.80
N HIS A 392 25.50 -88.74 -125.37
CA HIS A 392 26.65 -89.05 -126.24
C HIS A 392 26.62 -90.51 -126.73
N GLU A 393 26.32 -91.46 -125.84
CA GLU A 393 26.15 -92.88 -126.20
C GLU A 393 24.99 -93.05 -127.20
N LEU A 394 23.87 -92.36 -126.98
CA LEU A 394 22.72 -92.35 -127.89
C LEU A 394 23.08 -91.74 -129.25
N ALA A 395 23.81 -90.62 -129.27
CA ALA A 395 24.29 -89.99 -130.50
C ALA A 395 25.23 -90.93 -131.28
N THR A 396 26.19 -91.54 -130.60
CA THR A 396 27.10 -92.53 -131.19
C THR A 396 26.34 -93.74 -131.74
N ALA A 397 25.32 -94.21 -131.02
CA ALA A 397 24.46 -95.30 -131.50
C ALA A 397 23.64 -94.87 -132.73
N LYS A 398 23.14 -93.63 -132.77
CA LYS A 398 22.47 -93.06 -133.96
C LYS A 398 23.42 -92.95 -135.14
N ASP A 399 24.66 -92.50 -134.94
CA ASP A 399 25.65 -92.41 -136.02
C ASP A 399 26.02 -93.81 -136.56
N ARG A 400 26.15 -94.81 -135.68
CA ARG A 400 26.34 -96.21 -136.09
C ARG A 400 25.14 -96.75 -136.85
N LEU A 401 23.92 -96.42 -136.40
CA LEU A 401 22.69 -96.79 -137.10
C LEU A 401 22.66 -96.15 -138.49
N ALA A 402 22.94 -94.85 -138.59
CA ALA A 402 23.03 -94.14 -139.86
C ALA A 402 24.11 -94.74 -140.78
N ALA A 403 25.29 -95.06 -140.26
CA ALA A 403 26.34 -95.72 -141.04
C ALA A 403 25.93 -97.13 -141.52
N ALA A 404 25.18 -97.87 -140.69
CA ALA A 404 24.60 -99.15 -141.08
C ALA A 404 23.52 -98.97 -142.16
N GLU A 405 22.67 -97.95 -142.04
CA GLU A 405 21.66 -97.57 -143.06
C GLU A 405 22.34 -97.21 -144.38
N THR A 406 23.40 -96.39 -144.38
CA THR A 406 24.17 -96.07 -145.60
C THR A 406 24.83 -97.31 -146.20
N ARG A 407 25.32 -98.25 -145.37
CA ARG A 407 25.86 -99.53 -145.85
C ARG A 407 24.76 -100.40 -146.46
N VAL A 408 23.57 -100.41 -145.87
CA VAL A 408 22.40 -101.08 -146.44
C VAL A 408 22.00 -100.43 -147.77
N GLU A 409 21.94 -99.11 -147.85
CA GLU A 409 21.71 -98.38 -149.11
C GLU A 409 22.77 -98.71 -150.16
N GLY A 410 24.06 -98.78 -149.76
CA GLY A 410 25.15 -99.20 -150.62
C GLY A 410 24.98 -100.63 -151.13
N LEU A 411 24.60 -101.57 -150.26
CA LEU A 411 24.27 -102.95 -150.65
C LEU A 411 23.04 -103.03 -151.56
N VAL A 412 22.04 -102.16 -151.35
CA VAL A 412 20.85 -102.05 -152.21
C VAL A 412 21.24 -101.50 -153.58
N GLN A 413 22.12 -100.50 -153.66
CA GLN A 413 22.65 -99.98 -154.92
C GLN A 413 23.52 -101.02 -155.64
N GLU A 414 24.35 -101.76 -154.91
CA GLU A 414 25.16 -102.85 -155.46
C GLU A 414 24.26 -103.98 -155.98
N LYS A 415 23.19 -104.32 -155.26
CA LYS A 415 22.13 -105.21 -155.72
C LYS A 415 21.48 -104.70 -157.01
N LEU A 416 21.12 -103.42 -157.09
CA LEU A 416 20.57 -102.78 -158.29
C LEU A 416 21.54 -102.79 -159.48
N LEU A 417 22.84 -102.61 -159.24
CA LEU A 417 23.88 -102.71 -160.27
C LEU A 417 24.03 -104.14 -160.77
N LEU A 418 23.99 -105.13 -159.87
CA LEU A 418 23.99 -106.55 -160.21
C LEU A 418 22.72 -106.95 -160.98
N GLU A 419 21.55 -106.48 -160.56
CA GLU A 419 20.28 -106.66 -161.28
C GLU A 419 20.33 -106.02 -162.67
N ASN A 420 20.95 -104.83 -162.82
CA ASN A 420 21.17 -104.21 -164.14
C ASN A 420 22.21 -104.94 -165.00
N LYS A 421 23.25 -105.54 -164.40
CA LYS A 421 24.19 -106.43 -165.10
C LYS A 421 23.49 -107.68 -165.62
N ILE A 422 22.66 -108.31 -164.80
CA ILE A 422 21.82 -109.45 -165.18
C ILE A 422 20.84 -109.04 -166.28
N ALA A 423 20.23 -107.86 -166.20
CA ALA A 423 19.34 -107.34 -167.25
C ALA A 423 20.09 -107.03 -168.56
N HIS A 424 21.36 -106.62 -168.50
CA HIS A 424 22.20 -106.39 -169.67
C HIS A 424 22.67 -107.71 -170.31
N GLU A 425 22.86 -108.77 -169.51
CA GLU A 425 23.15 -110.13 -170.00
C GLU A 425 21.89 -110.81 -170.57
N CYS A 426 20.70 -110.55 -170.02
CA CYS A 426 19.43 -111.10 -170.55
C CYS A 426 18.96 -110.44 -171.86
N LYS A 427 19.44 -109.24 -172.22
CA LYS A 427 19.13 -108.60 -173.52
C LYS A 427 20.02 -109.07 -174.68
N ILE A 428 21.12 -109.78 -174.40
CA ILE A 428 22.03 -110.35 -175.43
C ILE A 428 21.53 -111.70 -175.98
N SER A 429 20.35 -112.18 -175.54
CA SER A 429 19.75 -113.44 -176.03
C SER A 429 18.51 -113.27 -176.92
N VAL A 430 18.30 -112.12 -177.56
CA VAL A 430 17.44 -112.02 -178.76
C VAL A 430 18.09 -111.11 -179.80
N TYR A 431 18.75 -111.77 -180.77
CA TYR A 431 19.44 -111.33 -182.00
C TYR A 431 20.96 -111.25 -181.97
#